data_AF-A0A9E1UZ11-F1
#
_entry.id   AF-A0A9E1UZ11-F1
#
_cell.length_a   1.000
_cell.length_b   1.000
_cell.length_c   1.000
_cell.angle_alpha   90.00
_cell.angle_beta   90.00
_cell.angle_gamma   90.00
#
_symmetry.space_group_name_H-M   'P 1'
#
loop_
_entity.id
_entity.type
_entity.pdbx_description
1 polymer ?
#
loop_
_entity_poly.entity_id
_entity_poly.type
_entity_poly.pdbx_seq_one_letter_code
_entity_poly.pdbx_strand_id
1 'polypeptide(L)' 'MTDQDQSPVVTNHANGEMIDHAASKVFVRHFEPIISDEPPSRGGNNNGPSPLEYILAALCA' A
#
# COMPACT_ATOMS: atom_id res chain seq x y z
N MET A 1 -2.14 5.76 -43.11
CA MET A 1 -1.39 6.11 -41.89
C MET A 1 -2.29 5.75 -40.72
N THR A 2 -2.19 4.53 -40.24
CA THR A 2 -3.08 3.98 -39.20
C THR A 2 -2.58 4.42 -37.84
N ASP A 3 -3.47 5.10 -37.12
CA ASP A 3 -3.31 5.56 -35.74
C ASP A 3 -3.33 4.34 -34.81
N GLN A 4 -2.19 3.66 -34.68
CA GLN A 4 -2.02 2.51 -33.80
C GLN A 4 -0.67 2.58 -33.09
N ASP A 5 -0.53 3.50 -32.13
CA ASP A 5 0.47 3.34 -31.07
C ASP A 5 0.15 4.14 -29.79
N GLN A 6 -1.06 3.98 -29.25
CA GLN A 6 -1.33 4.41 -27.88
C GLN A 6 -1.60 3.17 -27.02
N SER A 7 -0.51 2.63 -26.47
CA SER A 7 -0.62 1.69 -25.35
C SER A 7 -1.43 2.36 -24.23
N PRO A 8 -2.47 1.70 -23.68
CA PRO A 8 -3.29 2.32 -22.65
C PRO A 8 -2.46 2.61 -21.41
N VAL A 9 -2.57 3.83 -20.87
CA VAL A 9 -1.94 4.19 -19.60
C VAL A 9 -2.66 3.42 -18.48
N VAL A 10 -1.95 2.50 -17.82
CA VAL A 10 -2.43 1.81 -16.64
C VAL A 10 -2.00 2.59 -15.40
N THR A 11 -2.95 2.94 -14.53
CA THR A 11 -2.66 3.60 -13.25
C THR A 11 -3.12 2.72 -12.10
N ASN A 12 -2.28 2.63 -11.06
CA ASN A 12 -2.63 2.04 -9.78
C ASN A 12 -2.92 3.17 -8.80
N HIS A 13 -3.98 3.02 -8.01
CA HIS A 13 -4.38 3.99 -7.00
C HIS A 13 -4.56 3.29 -5.66
N ALA A 14 -4.11 3.97 -4.61
CA ALA A 14 -4.37 3.60 -3.23
C ALA A 14 -4.60 4.87 -2.42
N ASN A 15 -5.40 4.77 -1.35
CA ASN A 15 -5.56 5.85 -0.38
C ASN A 15 -5.25 5.33 1.03
N GLY A 16 -4.81 6.23 1.89
CA GLY A 16 -4.45 5.93 3.28
C GLY A 16 -5.30 6.71 4.27
N GLU A 17 -5.66 6.08 5.37
CA GLU A 17 -6.25 6.71 6.55
C GLU A 17 -5.38 6.39 7.76
N MET A 18 -4.85 7.42 8.44
CA MET A 18 -4.16 7.25 9.71
C MET A 18 -5.17 6.84 10.79
N ILE A 19 -4.92 5.73 11.47
CA ILE A 19 -5.80 5.20 12.52
C ILE A 19 -5.14 5.21 13.90
N ASP A 20 -3.83 5.40 13.96
CA ASP A 20 -3.05 5.66 15.17
C ASP A 20 -1.77 6.43 14.81
N HIS A 21 -0.97 6.82 15.80
CA HIS A 21 0.29 7.55 15.64
C HIS A 21 1.31 6.88 14.69
N ALA A 22 1.30 5.56 14.58
CA ALA A 22 2.17 4.79 13.70
C ALA A 22 1.42 3.80 12.77
N ALA A 23 0.08 3.82 12.79
CA ALA A 23 -0.74 2.87 12.05
C ALA A 23 -1.66 3.55 11.04
N SER A 24 -1.84 2.90 9.89
CA SER A 24 -2.76 3.34 8.84
C SER A 24 -3.52 2.18 8.21
N LYS A 25 -4.74 2.46 7.74
CA LYS A 25 -5.47 1.62 6.79
C LYS A 25 -5.08 2.04 5.39
N VAL A 26 -4.69 1.07 4.55
CA VAL A 26 -4.41 1.27 3.14
C VAL A 26 -5.51 0.61 2.33
N PHE A 27 -6.18 1.39 1.50
CA PHE A 27 -7.28 0.93 0.66
C PHE A 27 -6.81 0.82 -0.78
N VAL A 28 -7.01 -0.36 -1.38
CA VAL A 28 -6.66 -0.63 -2.79
C VAL A 28 -7.90 -1.20 -3.48
N ARG A 29 -8.42 -0.46 -4.46
CA ARG A 29 -9.66 -0.80 -5.17
C ARG A 29 -10.83 -1.03 -4.18
N HIS A 30 -11.42 -2.21 -4.17
CA HIS A 30 -12.60 -2.57 -3.36
C HIS A 30 -12.30 -3.67 -2.33
N PHE A 31 -11.03 -4.00 -2.11
CA PHE A 31 -10.66 -5.00 -1.11
C PHE A 31 -10.75 -4.42 0.30
N GLU A 32 -10.85 -5.32 1.28
CA GLU A 32 -10.67 -4.95 2.68
C GLU A 32 -9.33 -4.23 2.88
N PRO A 33 -9.30 -3.17 3.71
CA PRO A 33 -8.10 -2.39 3.90
C PRO A 33 -7.01 -3.23 4.56
N ILE A 34 -5.79 -3.07 4.08
CA ILE A 34 -4.60 -3.62 4.73
C ILE A 34 -4.19 -2.69 5.86
N ILE A 35 -3.79 -3.27 6.99
CA ILE A 35 -3.22 -2.51 8.10
C ILE A 35 -1.72 -2.43 7.91
N SER A 36 -1.20 -1.20 7.91
CA SER A 36 0.22 -0.91 8.00
C SER A 36 0.50 -0.33 9.38
N ASP A 37 1.41 -0.94 10.13
CA ASP A 37 1.82 -0.49 11.48
C ASP A 37 3.29 -0.82 11.72
N GLU A 38 3.92 -0.19 12.69
CA GLU A 38 5.31 -0.44 13.05
C GLU A 38 5.41 -1.32 14.31
N PRO A 39 6.54 -2.00 14.55
CA PRO A 39 6.80 -2.64 15.82
C PRO A 39 7.01 -1.63 16.96
N PRO A 40 6.85 -2.04 18.23
CA PRO A 40 7.10 -1.17 19.39
C PRO A 40 8.50 -0.52 19.41
N SER A 41 9.52 -1.19 18.88
CA SER A 41 10.88 -0.65 18.76
C SER A 41 11.00 0.54 17.80
N ARG A 42 9.96 0.78 16.97
CA ARG A 42 9.83 1.91 16.05
C ARG A 42 8.60 2.77 16.35
N GLY A 43 8.01 2.57 17.54
CA GLY A 43 6.88 3.37 18.02
C GLY A 43 5.54 2.97 17.43
N GLY A 44 5.32 1.72 17.03
CA GLY A 44 3.99 1.21 16.70
C GLY A 44 3.54 0.08 17.62
N ASN A 45 2.48 -0.61 17.23
CA ASN A 45 1.77 -1.57 18.10
C ASN A 45 1.77 -3.02 17.56
N ASN A 46 2.52 -3.31 16.48
CA ASN A 46 2.51 -4.63 15.82
C ASN A 46 1.11 -5.09 15.32
N ASN A 47 0.22 -4.18 14.93
CA ASN A 47 -1.11 -4.55 14.41
C ASN A 47 -1.12 -4.96 12.93
N GLY A 48 0.01 -4.83 12.24
CA GLY A 48 0.22 -5.23 10.85
C GLY A 48 1.69 -5.08 10.46
N PRO A 49 2.08 -5.58 9.27
CA PRO A 49 3.40 -5.31 8.71
C PRO A 49 3.67 -3.82 8.55
N SER A 50 4.94 -3.44 8.65
CA SER A 50 5.41 -2.08 8.38
C SER A 50 5.30 -1.72 6.90
N PRO A 51 5.25 -0.42 6.55
CA PRO A 51 5.31 0.02 5.16
C PRO A 51 6.50 -0.58 4.41
N LEU A 52 7.67 -0.70 5.07
CA LEU A 52 8.87 -1.27 4.46
C LEU A 52 8.73 -2.77 4.23
N GLU A 53 8.11 -3.52 5.13
CA GLU A 53 7.83 -4.95 4.94
C GLU A 53 6.85 -5.19 3.78
N TYR A 54 5.85 -4.32 3.59
CA TYR A 54 4.99 -4.38 2.41
C TYR A 54 5.74 -4.12 1.10
N ILE A 55 6.69 -3.18 1.08
CA ILE A 55 7.54 -2.93 -0.10
C ILE A 55 8.40 -4.16 -0.41
N LEU A 56 8.99 -4.80 0.61
CA LEU A 56 9.77 -6.02 0.43
C LEU A 56 8.91 -7.17 -0.08
N ALA A 57 7.69 -7.32 0.44
CA ALA A 57 6.74 -8.31 -0.04
C ALA A 57 6.35 -8.07 -1.51
N ALA A 58 6.10 -6.80 -1.89
CA ALA A 58 5.79 -6.43 -3.28
C ALA A 58 6.96 -6.68 -4.24
N LEU A 59 8.20 -6.49 -3.78
CA LEU A 59 9.40 -6.76 -4.59
C LEU A 59 9.60 -8.26 -4.87
N CYS A 60 9.14 -9.13 -3.98
CA CYS A 60 9.25 -10.57 -4.13
C CYS A 60 8.23 -11.17 -5.12
N ALA A 61 7.26 -10.39 -5.61
CA ALA A 61 6.10 -10.86 -6.38
C ALA A 61 6.12 -10.41 -7.84
#